data_AF-A0A1Q9PXN1-F1
#
_entry.id   AF-A0A1Q9PXN1-F1
#
_cell.length_a   1.000
_cell.length_b   1.000
_cell.length_c   1.000
_cell.angle_alpha   90.00
_cell.angle_beta   90.00
_cell.angle_gamma   90.00
#
_symmetry.space_group_name_H-M   'P 1'
#
loop_
_entity.id
_entity.type
_entity.pdbx_description
1 polymer ?
#
loop_
_entity_poly.entity_id
_entity_poly.type
_entity_poly.pdbx_seq_one_letter_code
_entity_poly.pdbx_strand_id
1 'polypeptide(L)' 'MGVLLKAMNLKKNMKQQIVLERLKELGVTHSQQGKVIEELDYNELKFELVIAEMNQVDIEHPDHKWFR' A
#
# COMPACT_ATOMS: atom_id res chain seq x y z
N MET A 1 -15.04 26.63 -11.99
CA MET A 1 -14.63 25.22 -12.21
C MET A 1 -13.29 24.84 -11.54
N GLY A 2 -12.72 25.63 -10.62
CA GLY A 2 -11.42 25.29 -9.96
C GLY A 2 -11.52 24.60 -8.59
N VAL A 3 -12.64 24.76 -7.89
CA VAL A 3 -12.82 24.25 -6.51
C VAL A 3 -12.93 22.72 -6.47
N LEU A 4 -13.58 22.12 -7.49
CA LEU A 4 -13.77 20.67 -7.58
C LEU A 4 -12.44 19.93 -7.83
N LEU A 5 -11.59 20.45 -8.71
CA LEU A 5 -10.26 19.89 -8.99
C LEU A 5 -9.37 19.90 -7.73
N LYS A 6 -9.40 20.99 -6.97
CA LYS A 6 -8.63 21.11 -5.71
C LYS A 6 -9.10 20.09 -4.66
N ALA A 7 -10.42 19.92 -4.51
CA ALA A 7 -10.99 18.95 -3.58
C ALA A 7 -10.68 17.49 -3.99
N MET A 8 -10.70 17.17 -5.29
CA MET A 8 -10.34 15.85 -5.79
C MET A 8 -8.87 15.52 -5.55
N ASN A 9 -7.96 16.46 -5.80
CA ASN A 9 -6.53 16.28 -5.53
C ASN A 9 -6.26 16.11 -4.03
N LEU A 10 -6.93 16.88 -3.17
CA LEU A 10 -6.81 16.73 -1.71
C LEU A 10 -7.22 15.32 -1.26
N LYS A 11 -8.35 14.82 -1.76
CA LYS A 11 -8.82 13.46 -1.44
C LYS A 11 -7.86 12.37 -1.96
N LYS A 12 -7.25 12.57 -3.13
CA LYS A 12 -6.25 11.64 -3.69
C LYS A 12 -5.02 11.56 -2.78
N ASN A 13 -4.51 12.72 -2.35
CA ASN A 13 -3.35 12.82 -1.49
C ASN A 13 -3.59 12.19 -0.11
N MET A 14 -4.77 12.41 0.49
CA MET A 14 -5.13 11.79 1.77
C MET A 14 -5.19 10.25 1.66
N LYS A 15 -5.78 9.72 0.56
CA LYS A 15 -5.83 8.28 0.34
C LYS A 15 -4.44 7.67 0.15
N GLN A 16 -3.54 8.37 -0.55
CA GLN A 16 -2.15 7.94 -0.69
C GLN A 16 -1.45 7.88 0.67
N GLN A 17 -1.63 8.91 1.50
CA GLN A 17 -1.05 8.95 2.85
C GLN A 17 -1.53 7.79 3.72
N ILE A 18 -2.83 7.46 3.70
CA ILE A 18 -3.36 6.33 4.47
C ILE A 18 -2.70 5.01 4.05
N VAL A 19 -2.53 4.78 2.74
CA VAL A 19 -1.89 3.56 2.24
C VAL A 19 -0.40 3.52 2.63
N LEU A 20 0.30 4.65 2.56
CA LEU A 20 1.69 4.78 2.99
C LEU A 20 1.86 4.49 4.48
N GLU A 21 1.00 5.05 5.33
CA GLU A 21 1.00 4.78 6.77
C GLU A 21 0.79 3.29 7.05
N ARG A 22 -0.18 2.67 6.37
CA ARG A 22 -0.44 1.24 6.52
C ARG A 22 0.74 0.38 6.10
N LEU A 23 1.39 0.69 4.97
CA LEU A 23 2.60 -0.01 4.53
C LEU A 23 3.74 0.12 5.55
N LYS A 24 3.89 1.31 6.18
CA LYS A 24 4.86 1.53 7.24
C LYS A 24 4.53 0.73 8.51
N GLU A 25 3.26 0.63 8.89
CA GLU A 25 2.80 -0.24 9.99
C GLU A 25 3.13 -1.71 9.75
N LEU A 26 3.02 -2.17 8.50
CA LEU A 26 3.39 -3.51 8.05
C LEU A 26 4.93 -3.71 7.95
N GLY A 27 5.73 -2.68 8.23
CA GLY A 27 7.19 -2.72 8.14
C GLY A 27 7.74 -2.67 6.72
N VAL A 28 6.91 -2.37 5.72
CA VAL A 28 7.33 -2.27 4.32
C VAL A 28 7.98 -0.90 4.10
N THR A 29 9.26 -0.91 3.72
CA THR A 29 10.03 0.32 3.44
C THR A 29 10.37 0.48 1.96
N HIS A 30 10.45 -0.64 1.25
CA HIS A 30 10.78 -0.71 -0.16
C HIS A 30 9.76 -1.60 -0.88
N SER A 31 9.45 -1.23 -2.12
CA SER A 31 8.72 -2.05 -3.09
C SER A 31 9.51 -3.32 -3.41
N GLN A 32 8.82 -4.34 -3.95
CA GLN A 32 9.46 -5.52 -4.52
C GLN A 32 10.50 -5.20 -5.61
N GLN A 33 10.38 -4.05 -6.28
CA GLN A 33 11.32 -3.57 -7.29
C GLN A 33 12.53 -2.82 -6.70
N GLY A 34 12.61 -2.71 -5.37
CA GLY A 34 13.68 -1.99 -4.66
C GLY A 34 13.48 -0.47 -4.58
N LYS A 35 12.35 0.07 -5.04
CA LYS A 35 12.03 1.50 -4.92
C LYS A 35 11.53 1.83 -3.51
N VAL A 36 11.79 3.03 -3.03
CA VAL A 36 11.23 3.50 -1.75
C VAL A 36 9.72 3.66 -1.90
N ILE A 37 8.93 3.22 -0.90
CA ILE A 37 7.47 3.30 -0.98
C ILE A 37 6.95 4.74 -1.16
N GLU A 38 7.70 5.74 -0.70
CA GLU A 38 7.36 7.16 -0.81
C GLU A 38 7.48 7.70 -2.25
N GLU A 39 8.20 7.00 -3.12
CA GLU A 39 8.36 7.36 -4.53
C GLU A 39 7.35 6.67 -5.46
N LEU A 40 6.52 5.77 -4.91
CA LEU A 40 5.55 4.99 -5.66
C LEU A 40 4.27 5.78 -5.96
N ASP A 41 3.67 5.54 -7.13
CA ASP A 41 2.34 6.06 -7.43
C ASP A 41 1.26 5.34 -6.60
N TYR A 42 0.08 5.94 -6.49
CA TYR A 42 -1.03 5.38 -5.72
C TYR A 42 -1.41 3.95 -6.12
N ASN A 43 -1.31 3.61 -7.41
CA ASN A 43 -1.62 2.27 -7.88
C ASN A 43 -0.56 1.25 -7.45
N GLU A 44 0.72 1.64 -7.49
CA GLU A 44 1.84 0.82 -7.03
C GLU A 44 1.76 0.60 -5.51
N LEU A 45 1.48 1.67 -4.75
CA LEU A 45 1.25 1.61 -3.29
C LEU A 45 0.17 0.61 -2.91
N LYS A 46 -0.96 0.60 -3.63
CA LYS A 46 -2.02 -0.38 -3.39
C LYS A 46 -1.60 -1.81 -3.65
N PHE A 47 -0.84 -2.02 -4.72
CA PHE A 47 -0.39 -3.35 -5.08
C PHE A 47 0.55 -3.91 -4.02
N GLU A 48 1.51 -3.09 -3.57
CA GLU A 48 2.40 -3.44 -2.46
C GLU A 48 1.62 -3.70 -1.17
N LEU A 49 0.57 -2.92 -0.88
CA LEU A 49 -0.25 -3.13 0.32
C LEU A 49 -0.95 -4.49 0.29
N VAL A 50 -1.54 -4.88 -0.84
CA VAL A 50 -2.19 -6.19 -0.98
C VAL A 50 -1.18 -7.31 -0.74
N ILE A 51 0.01 -7.22 -1.33
CA ILE A 51 1.04 -8.24 -1.15
C ILE A 51 1.49 -8.31 0.32
N ALA A 52 1.72 -7.15 0.95
CA ALA A 52 2.15 -7.08 2.34
C ALA A 52 1.13 -7.70 3.29
N GLU A 53 -0.16 -7.42 3.09
CA GLU A 53 -1.23 -8.02 3.90
C GLU A 53 -1.37 -9.53 3.65
N MET A 54 -1.25 -9.99 2.39
CA MET A 54 -1.24 -11.42 2.09
C MET A 54 -0.08 -12.15 2.80
N ASN A 55 1.12 -11.58 2.76
CA ASN A 55 2.28 -12.16 3.43
C ASN A 55 2.10 -12.19 4.96
N GLN A 56 1.45 -11.18 5.56
CA GLN A 56 1.17 -11.19 7.00
C GLN A 56 0.19 -12.30 7.38
N VAL A 57 -0.87 -12.51 6.59
CA VAL A 57 -1.87 -13.57 6.83
C VAL A 57 -1.22 -14.96 6.77
N ASP A 58 -0.30 -15.19 5.84
CA ASP A 58 0.43 -16.46 5.73
C ASP A 58 1.36 -16.72 6.95
N ILE A 59 1.89 -15.66 7.58
CA ILE A 59 2.72 -15.75 8.80
C ILE A 59 1.86 -16.07 10.03
N GLU A 60 0.68 -15.46 10.15
CA GLU A 60 -0.21 -15.63 11.32
C GLU A 60 -0.95 -16.98 11.31
N HIS A 61 -1.17 -17.58 10.13
CA HIS A 61 -1.83 -18.88 9.97
C HIS A 61 -0.98 -19.86 9.14
N PRO A 62 0.10 -20.42 9.70
CA PRO A 62 1.00 -21.32 8.98
C PRO A 62 0.34 -22.62 8.48
N ASP A 63 -0.88 -22.92 8.94
CA ASP A 63 -1.69 -24.07 8.52
C ASP A 63 -2.44 -23.83 7.19
N HIS A 64 -2.54 -22.59 6.71
CA HIS A 64 -3.16 -22.23 5.43
C HIS A 64 -2.15 -22.26 4.27
N LYS A 65 -1.41 -23.36 4.12
CA LYS A 65 -0.57 -23.57 2.92
C LYS A 65 -1.45 -23.96 1.75
N TRP A 66 -1.91 -22.98 0.96
CA TRP A 66 -2.74 -23.21 -0.23
C TRP A 66 -2.01 -23.97 -1.36
N PHE A 67 -0.72 -24.24 -1.24
CA PHE A 67 0.00 -25.09 -2.18
C PHE A 67 0.77 -26.18 -1.41
N ARG A 68 0.27 -27.41 -1.49
CA ARG A 68 1.01 -28.63 -1.17
C ARG A 68 1.02 -29.53 -2.39
#